data_AF-A0A7G5EL49-F1
#
_entry.id   AF-A0A7G5EL49-F1
#
_cell.length_a   1.000
_cell.length_b   1.000
_cell.length_c   1.000
_cell.angle_alpha   90.00
_cell.angle_beta   90.00
_cell.angle_gamma   90.00
#
_symmetry.space_group_name_H-M   'P 1'
#
loop_
_entity.id
_entity.type
_entity.pdbx_description
1 polymer ?
#
loop_
_entity_poly.entity_id
_entity_poly.type
_entity_poly.pdbx_seq_one_letter_code
_entity_poly.pdbx_strand_id
1 'polypeptide(L)'
;MTRRDTAATQFPLTIYYDASCRMCNAEMRHLMLRNQAGKLIFIDASTADLSQAPADKAALMQAIHGVGADGQVYVGVDCLTRAYLGVGWAWVPRLAGLPLVAGALDKLYPMLARNRYRLPLAPMAWVLEQGLQCTVRRQARQAAARSASCARGSDACDIDRPR
;
A
#
# COMPACT_ATOMS: atom_id res chain seq x y z
N MET A 1 5.21 -19.14 19.08
CA MET A 1 4.39 -18.89 17.87
C MET A 1 3.20 -18.05 18.29
N THR A 2 3.40 -16.74 18.36
CA THR A 2 2.35 -15.80 18.77
C THR A 2 1.32 -15.74 17.64
N ARG A 3 0.08 -16.11 17.94
CA ARG A 3 -1.09 -15.81 17.11
C ARG A 3 -0.96 -14.34 16.71
N ARG A 4 -0.82 -14.04 15.41
CA ARG A 4 -0.98 -12.66 14.92
C ARG A 4 -2.44 -12.35 15.17
N ASP A 5 -2.74 -11.81 16.35
CA ASP A 5 -4.10 -11.40 16.67
C ASP A 5 -4.51 -10.45 15.57
N THR A 6 -5.50 -10.90 14.82
CA THR A 6 -6.20 -10.13 13.80
C THR A 6 -7.11 -9.14 14.51
N ALA A 7 -6.62 -8.51 15.59
CA ALA A 7 -7.27 -7.36 16.20
C ALA A 7 -7.37 -6.31 15.10
N ALA A 8 -8.60 -5.86 14.86
CA ALA A 8 -8.89 -4.91 13.81
C ALA A 8 -8.03 -3.65 14.02
N THR A 9 -7.12 -3.39 13.09
CA THR A 9 -6.31 -2.17 13.12
C THR A 9 -7.23 -0.97 13.15
N GLN A 10 -7.00 -0.06 14.10
CA GLN A 10 -7.71 1.20 14.14
C GLN A 10 -7.04 2.18 13.18
N PHE A 11 -7.83 2.65 12.20
CA PHE A 11 -7.37 3.62 11.20
C PHE A 11 -7.70 5.05 11.67
N PRO A 12 -6.93 6.08 11.25
CA PRO A 12 -5.85 6.00 10.27
C PRO A 12 -4.58 5.31 10.78
N LEU A 13 -3.89 4.58 9.90
CA LEU A 13 -2.59 3.97 10.16
C LEU A 13 -1.49 4.88 9.61
N THR A 14 -0.63 5.41 10.47
CA THR A 14 0.50 6.25 10.09
C THR A 14 1.73 5.40 9.84
N ILE A 15 2.20 5.39 8.59
CA ILE A 15 3.26 4.52 8.10
C ILE A 15 4.55 5.33 7.95
N TYR A 16 5.57 4.96 8.70
CA TYR A 16 6.93 5.48 8.60
C TYR A 16 7.76 4.54 7.73
N TYR A 17 8.32 5.07 6.63
CA TYR A 17 9.05 4.29 5.65
C TYR A 17 10.30 5.02 5.14
N ASP A 18 11.25 4.27 4.60
CA ASP A 18 12.45 4.81 3.95
C ASP A 18 12.19 5.05 2.45
N ALA A 19 12.02 6.31 2.03
CA ALA A 19 11.83 6.63 0.62
C ALA A 19 13.11 6.51 -0.23
N SER A 20 14.29 6.48 0.40
CA SER A 20 15.58 6.26 -0.29
C SER A 20 15.74 4.81 -0.74
N CYS A 21 15.04 3.87 -0.10
CA CYS A 21 14.94 2.49 -0.54
C CYS A 21 13.95 2.37 -1.71
N ARG A 22 14.45 2.06 -2.91
CA ARG A 22 13.65 1.91 -4.13
C ARG A 22 12.47 0.95 -3.98
N MET A 23 12.69 -0.18 -3.29
CA MET A 23 11.65 -1.18 -3.05
C MET A 23 10.57 -0.66 -2.08
N CYS A 24 10.97 -0.08 -0.96
CA CYS A 24 10.02 0.48 0.03
C CYS A 24 9.22 1.64 -0.58
N ASN A 25 9.88 2.53 -1.33
CA ASN A 25 9.23 3.65 -2.00
C ASN A 25 8.21 3.17 -3.05
N ALA A 26 8.57 2.20 -3.90
CA ALA A 26 7.66 1.63 -4.89
C ALA A 26 6.39 1.04 -4.23
N GLU A 27 6.56 0.29 -3.14
CA GLU A 27 5.46 -0.28 -2.38
C GLU A 27 4.55 0.81 -1.78
N MET A 28 5.13 1.84 -1.16
CA MET A 28 4.33 2.92 -0.58
C MET A 28 3.57 3.70 -1.65
N ARG A 29 4.17 3.97 -2.81
CA ARG A 29 3.47 4.59 -3.94
C ARG A 29 2.27 3.75 -4.39
N HIS A 30 2.39 2.42 -4.41
CA HIS A 30 1.28 1.53 -4.74
C HIS A 30 0.14 1.60 -3.73
N LEU A 31 0.46 1.67 -2.44
CA LEU A 31 -0.53 1.83 -1.38
C LEU A 31 -1.19 3.22 -1.43
N MET A 32 -0.43 4.28 -1.67
CA MET A 32 -0.95 5.64 -1.86
C MET A 32 -1.99 5.71 -2.97
N LEU A 33 -1.72 5.10 -4.14
CA LEU A 33 -2.66 5.04 -5.27
C LEU A 33 -3.99 4.34 -4.94
N ARG A 34 -4.01 3.48 -3.92
CA ARG A 34 -5.19 2.70 -3.51
C ARG A 34 -5.82 3.22 -2.21
N ASN A 35 -5.22 4.21 -1.56
CA ASN A 35 -5.70 4.79 -0.32
C ASN A 35 -6.89 5.74 -0.54
N GLN A 36 -7.90 5.29 -1.29
CA GLN A 36 -9.07 6.10 -1.63
C GLN A 36 -9.92 6.48 -0.41
N ALA A 37 -9.90 5.63 0.63
CA ALA A 37 -10.62 5.85 1.87
C ALA A 37 -9.85 6.72 2.89
N GLY A 38 -8.63 7.18 2.55
CA GLY A 38 -7.82 8.00 3.46
C GLY A 38 -7.42 7.31 4.77
N LYS A 39 -7.39 5.97 4.78
CA LYS A 39 -7.10 5.18 5.98
C LYS A 39 -5.61 5.08 6.31
N LEU A 40 -4.74 5.43 5.36
CA LEU A 40 -3.29 5.40 5.54
C LEU A 40 -2.71 6.82 5.49
N ILE A 41 -1.77 7.10 6.38
CA ILE A 41 -0.94 8.31 6.38
C ILE A 41 0.50 7.85 6.14
N PHE A 42 1.28 8.57 5.35
CA PHE A 42 2.63 8.17 4.95
C PHE A 42 3.64 9.23 5.37
N ILE A 43 4.70 8.81 6.06
CA ILE A 43 5.77 9.67 6.55
C ILE A 43 7.11 9.10 6.07
N ASP A 44 7.85 9.90 5.32
CA ASP A 44 9.21 9.55 4.87
C ASP A 44 10.21 9.76 6.01
N ALA A 45 10.67 8.68 6.62
CA ALA A 45 11.63 8.70 7.71
C ALA A 45 13.04 9.14 7.29
N SER A 46 13.32 9.20 5.99
CA SER A 46 14.63 9.64 5.51
C SER A 46 14.81 11.16 5.66
N THR A 47 13.73 11.94 5.47
CA THR A 47 13.74 13.41 5.46
C THR A 47 12.88 14.09 6.53
N ALA A 48 11.90 13.41 7.11
CA ALA A 48 10.97 14.03 8.07
C ALA A 48 11.63 14.36 9.43
N ASP A 49 11.01 15.29 10.15
CA ASP A 49 11.21 15.40 11.60
C ASP A 49 10.55 14.19 12.29
N LEU A 50 11.35 13.45 13.05
CA LEU A 50 10.96 12.21 13.72
C LEU A 50 10.81 12.39 15.24
N SER A 51 10.70 13.63 15.72
CA SER A 51 10.51 13.95 17.14
C SER A 51 9.30 13.26 17.78
N GLN A 52 8.26 12.97 17.00
CA GLN A 52 7.04 12.27 17.42
C GLN A 52 6.95 10.82 16.90
N ALA A 53 8.04 10.30 16.34
CA ALA A 53 8.04 8.95 15.78
C ALA A 53 8.03 7.88 16.90
N PRO A 54 7.47 6.68 16.64
CA PRO A 54 7.41 5.60 17.63
C PRO A 54 8.77 4.96 17.93
N ALA A 55 9.81 5.29 17.17
CA ALA A 55 11.14 4.73 17.28
C ALA A 55 12.18 5.74 16.76
N ASP A 56 13.45 5.48 17.06
CA ASP A 56 14.55 6.30 16.56
C ASP A 56 14.72 6.19 15.05
N LYS A 57 15.44 7.15 14.46
CA LYS A 57 15.70 7.16 13.02
C LYS A 57 16.37 5.86 12.56
N ALA A 58 17.27 5.28 13.35
CA ALA A 58 17.95 4.05 12.99
C ALA A 58 16.97 2.87 12.82
N ALA A 59 16.02 2.70 13.73
CA ALA A 59 14.99 1.65 13.67
C ALA A 59 13.99 1.88 12.53
N LEU A 60 13.51 3.12 12.34
CA LEU A 60 12.62 3.47 11.22
C LEU A 60 13.32 3.28 9.86
N MET A 61 14.63 3.54 9.83
CA MET A 61 15.48 3.25 8.69
C MET A 61 15.94 1.79 8.67
N GLN A 62 15.46 0.87 9.49
CA GLN A 62 15.74 -0.57 9.36
C GLN A 62 14.51 -1.36 8.93
N ALA A 63 13.35 -1.00 9.47
CA ALA A 63 12.07 -1.65 9.18
C ALA A 63 10.97 -0.60 9.00
N ILE A 64 9.95 -0.96 8.22
CA ILE A 64 8.73 -0.15 8.11
C ILE A 64 7.96 -0.19 9.44
N HIS A 65 7.48 0.95 9.88
CA HIS A 65 6.68 1.06 11.11
C HIS A 65 5.31 1.65 10.79
N GLY A 66 4.29 1.17 11.47
CA GLY A 66 2.93 1.66 11.38
C GLY A 66 2.40 1.98 12.78
N VAL A 67 1.75 3.12 12.94
CA VAL A 67 1.11 3.52 14.20
C VAL A 67 -0.39 3.64 13.95
N GLY A 68 -1.17 2.80 14.62
CA GLY A 68 -2.64 2.86 14.57
C GLY A 68 -3.18 4.11 15.26
N ALA A 69 -4.47 4.39 15.04
CA ALA A 69 -5.15 5.51 15.72
C ALA A 69 -5.24 5.33 17.25
N ASP A 70 -5.09 4.08 17.71
CA ASP A 70 -5.00 3.69 19.12
C ASP A 70 -3.57 3.82 19.69
N GLY A 71 -2.61 4.27 18.89
CA GLY A 71 -1.21 4.38 19.27
C GLY A 71 -0.44 3.05 19.21
N GLN A 72 -1.07 1.95 18.78
CA GLN A 72 -0.39 0.67 18.67
C GLN A 72 0.65 0.69 17.55
N VAL A 73 1.85 0.20 17.84
CA VAL A 73 2.97 0.17 16.90
C VAL A 73 3.08 -1.20 16.26
N TYR A 74 3.09 -1.23 14.94
CA TYR A 74 3.23 -2.40 14.10
C TYR A 74 4.52 -2.29 13.30
N VAL A 75 5.28 -3.38 13.19
CA VAL A 75 6.61 -3.36 12.56
C VAL A 75 6.70 -4.40 11.46
N GLY A 76 7.38 -4.04 10.37
CA GLY A 76 7.72 -4.94 9.29
C GLY A 76 6.50 -5.50 8.55
N VAL A 77 6.43 -6.83 8.43
CA VAL A 77 5.33 -7.53 7.75
C VAL A 77 3.98 -7.22 8.41
N ASP A 78 3.97 -6.99 9.72
CA ASP A 78 2.75 -6.69 10.48
C ASP A 78 2.17 -5.32 10.12
N CYS A 79 3.04 -4.31 9.95
CA CYS A 79 2.66 -3.00 9.42
C CYS A 79 2.11 -3.12 7.99
N LEU A 80 2.82 -3.85 7.12
CA LEU A 80 2.42 -4.00 5.71
C LEU A 80 1.08 -4.73 5.55
N THR A 81 0.84 -5.75 6.37
CA THR A 81 -0.43 -6.49 6.45
C THR A 81 -1.59 -5.54 6.73
N ARG A 82 -1.42 -4.62 7.68
CA ARG A 82 -2.44 -3.65 8.08
C ARG A 82 -2.63 -2.55 7.05
N ALA A 83 -1.54 -2.13 6.39
CA ALA A 83 -1.62 -1.22 5.26
C ALA A 83 -2.49 -1.81 4.13
N TYR A 84 -2.32 -3.09 3.79
CA TYR A 84 -3.18 -3.75 2.81
C TYR A 84 -4.64 -3.87 3.26
N LEU A 85 -4.90 -4.10 4.55
CA LEU A 85 -6.27 -4.05 5.10
C LEU A 85 -6.88 -2.65 4.94
N GLY A 86 -6.09 -1.60 5.15
CA GLY A 86 -6.52 -0.19 5.01
C GLY A 86 -6.94 0.17 3.59
N VAL A 87 -6.32 -0.43 2.57
CA VAL A 87 -6.71 -0.25 1.15
C VAL A 87 -7.72 -1.29 0.65
N GLY A 88 -8.31 -2.10 1.55
CA GLY A 88 -9.35 -3.08 1.21
C GLY A 88 -8.85 -4.37 0.56
N TRP A 89 -7.53 -4.62 0.58
CA TRP A 89 -6.91 -5.80 -0.02
C TRP A 89 -6.73 -6.93 0.99
N ALA A 90 -7.82 -7.31 1.68
CA ALA A 90 -7.79 -8.34 2.72
C ALA A 90 -7.39 -9.74 2.23
N TRP A 91 -7.37 -9.99 0.91
CA TRP A 91 -6.89 -11.25 0.35
C TRP A 91 -5.37 -11.42 0.47
N VAL A 92 -4.59 -10.32 0.39
CA VAL A 92 -3.13 -10.34 0.54
C VAL A 92 -2.70 -10.83 1.93
N PRO A 93 -3.16 -10.23 3.05
CA PRO A 93 -2.80 -10.69 4.37
C PRO A 93 -3.37 -12.09 4.70
N ARG A 94 -4.49 -12.50 4.09
CA ARG A 94 -5.00 -13.88 4.21
C ARG A 94 -4.02 -14.90 3.62
N LEU A 95 -3.44 -14.63 2.45
CA LEU A 95 -2.41 -15.49 1.87
C LEU A 95 -1.11 -15.45 2.67
N ALA A 96 -0.68 -14.27 3.12
CA ALA A 96 0.50 -14.09 3.97
C ALA A 96 0.34 -14.72 5.37
N GLY A 97 -0.89 -14.91 5.83
CA GLY A 97 -1.25 -15.51 7.12
C GLY A 97 -1.27 -17.04 7.12
N LEU A 98 -1.14 -17.71 5.97
CA LEU A 98 -1.03 -19.17 5.91
C LEU A 98 0.23 -19.60 6.69
N PRO A 99 0.17 -20.60 7.59
CA PRO A 99 1.25 -20.89 8.55
C PRO A 99 2.61 -21.14 7.89
N LEU A 100 2.60 -21.76 6.70
CA LEU A 100 3.80 -22.03 5.92
C LEU A 100 4.39 -20.76 5.28
N VAL A 101 3.52 -19.87 4.77
CA VAL A 101 3.90 -18.58 4.17
C VAL A 101 4.34 -17.59 5.25
N ALA A 102 3.62 -17.55 6.36
CA ALA A 102 3.93 -16.73 7.53
C ALA A 102 5.34 -17.03 8.06
N GLY A 103 5.67 -18.32 8.25
CA GLY A 103 7.00 -18.72 8.70
C GLY A 103 8.10 -18.40 7.68
N ALA A 104 7.80 -18.45 6.38
CA ALA A 104 8.74 -18.03 5.33
C ALA A 104 8.96 -16.51 5.36
N LEU A 105 7.90 -15.71 5.47
CA LEU A 105 7.97 -14.25 5.53
C LEU A 105 8.74 -13.75 6.76
N ASP A 106 8.53 -14.36 7.93
CA ASP A 106 9.25 -13.98 9.15
C ASP A 106 10.76 -14.22 9.04
N LYS A 107 11.19 -15.24 8.28
CA LYS A 107 12.61 -15.52 8.00
C LYS A 107 13.17 -14.68 6.85
N LEU A 108 12.36 -14.45 5.82
CA LEU A 108 12.79 -13.77 4.61
C LEU A 108 12.83 -12.25 4.80
N TYR A 109 11.89 -11.68 5.56
CA TYR A 109 11.80 -10.24 5.78
C TYR A 109 13.10 -9.63 6.35
N PRO A 110 13.77 -10.18 7.37
CA PRO A 110 15.05 -9.66 7.84
C PRO A 110 16.15 -9.69 6.78
N MET A 111 16.19 -10.73 5.93
CA MET A 111 17.16 -10.80 4.82
C MET A 111 16.85 -9.75 3.76
N LEU A 112 15.56 -9.56 3.43
CA LEU A 112 15.14 -8.54 2.48
C LEU A 112 15.42 -7.14 3.00
N ALA A 113 15.11 -6.86 4.27
CA ALA A 113 15.39 -5.59 4.93
C ALA A 113 16.89 -5.28 4.92
N ARG A 114 17.75 -6.27 5.21
CA ARG A 114 19.21 -6.13 5.15
C ARG A 114 19.74 -5.92 3.73
N ASN A 115 19.13 -6.54 2.73
CA ASN A 115 19.58 -6.46 1.33
C ASN A 115 18.78 -5.44 0.50
N ARG A 116 17.96 -4.59 1.14
CA ARG A 116 16.94 -3.74 0.48
C ARG A 116 17.45 -2.78 -0.58
N TYR A 117 18.73 -2.38 -0.50
CA TYR A 117 19.36 -1.51 -1.50
C TYR A 117 19.92 -2.29 -2.71
N ARG A 118 20.09 -3.61 -2.57
CA ARG A 118 20.62 -4.50 -3.61
C ARG A 118 19.53 -5.35 -4.27
N LEU A 119 18.32 -5.38 -3.72
CA LEU A 119 17.22 -6.15 -4.28
C LEU A 119 16.58 -5.44 -5.47
N PRO A 120 16.41 -6.13 -6.62
CA PRO A 120 15.68 -5.58 -7.75
C PRO A 120 14.18 -5.44 -7.41
N LEU A 121 13.52 -4.44 -8.00
CA LEU A 121 12.13 -3.99 -7.76
C LEU A 121 11.01 -5.07 -7.86
N ALA A 122 11.32 -6.30 -8.26
CA ALA A 122 10.44 -7.06 -9.14
C ALA A 122 9.37 -7.98 -8.50
N PRO A 123 9.54 -8.69 -7.37
CA PRO A 123 8.55 -9.75 -7.06
C PRO A 123 7.20 -9.21 -6.54
N MET A 124 7.22 -8.26 -5.61
CA MET A 124 6.01 -7.83 -4.89
C MET A 124 5.19 -6.82 -5.70
N ALA A 125 5.88 -5.85 -6.34
CA ALA A 125 5.27 -4.90 -7.26
C ALA A 125 4.60 -5.60 -8.45
N TRP A 126 5.24 -6.61 -9.06
CA TRP A 126 4.66 -7.36 -10.18
C TRP A 126 3.41 -8.17 -9.78
N VAL A 127 3.43 -8.81 -8.60
CA VAL A 127 2.24 -9.51 -8.05
C VAL A 127 1.09 -8.53 -7.75
N LEU A 128 1.40 -7.32 -7.26
CA LEU A 128 0.40 -6.27 -6.98
C LEU A 128 -0.08 -5.57 -8.27
N GLU A 129 0.76 -5.49 -9.30
CA GLU A 129 0.45 -4.91 -10.62
C GLU A 129 -0.52 -5.77 -11.44
N GLN A 130 -0.48 -7.10 -11.30
CA GLN A 130 -1.48 -8.00 -11.91
C GLN A 130 -2.92 -7.66 -11.48
N GLY A 131 -3.10 -7.10 -10.26
CA GLY A 131 -4.40 -6.60 -9.78
C GLY A 131 -4.81 -5.22 -10.32
N LEU A 132 -3.86 -4.35 -10.67
CA LEU A 132 -4.11 -3.00 -11.23
C LEU A 132 -4.50 -3.03 -12.70
N GLN A 133 -3.95 -3.98 -13.47
CA GLN A 133 -4.14 -4.00 -14.92
C GLN A 133 -5.63 -4.19 -15.31
N CYS A 134 -6.43 -4.85 -14.48
CA CYS A 134 -7.87 -5.03 -14.73
C CYS A 134 -8.70 -3.75 -14.55
N THR A 135 -8.31 -2.85 -13.62
CA THR A 135 -9.09 -1.63 -13.34
C THR A 135 -8.76 -0.51 -14.33
N VAL A 136 -7.48 -0.32 -14.66
CA VAL A 136 -7.04 0.68 -15.64
C VAL A 136 -7.56 0.34 -17.04
N ARG A 137 -7.52 -0.93 -17.45
CA ARG A 137 -8.09 -1.37 -18.74
C ARG A 137 -9.61 -1.17 -18.81
N ARG A 138 -10.33 -1.32 -17.68
CA ARG A 138 -11.78 -1.07 -17.63
C ARG A 138 -12.11 0.41 -17.75
N GLN A 139 -11.41 1.29 -17.03
CA GLN A 139 -11.61 2.73 -17.13
C GLN A 139 -11.23 3.26 -18.51
N ALA A 140 -10.13 2.78 -19.10
CA ALA A 140 -9.75 3.12 -20.47
C ALA A 140 -10.81 2.65 -21.50
N ARG A 141 -11.37 1.44 -21.33
CA ARG A 141 -12.47 0.95 -22.18
C ARG A 141 -13.76 1.75 -21.98
N GLN A 142 -14.10 2.16 -20.77
CA GLN A 142 -15.29 2.99 -20.51
C GLN A 142 -15.12 4.42 -21.03
N ALA A 143 -13.94 5.01 -20.88
CA ALA A 143 -13.62 6.31 -21.46
C ALA A 143 -13.66 6.23 -23.00
N ALA A 144 -13.07 5.18 -23.59
CA ALA A 144 -13.15 4.92 -25.03
C ALA A 144 -14.57 4.64 -25.53
N ALA A 145 -15.40 3.94 -24.74
CA ALA A 145 -16.81 3.69 -25.06
C ALA A 145 -17.64 4.98 -24.98
N ARG A 146 -17.39 5.84 -23.97
CA ARG A 146 -18.02 7.16 -23.82
C ARG A 146 -17.63 8.11 -24.96
N SER A 147 -16.37 8.12 -25.39
CA SER A 147 -15.95 8.90 -26.55
C SER A 147 -16.51 8.35 -27.86
N ALA A 148 -16.65 7.01 -27.97
CA ALA A 148 -17.26 6.38 -29.14
C ALA A 148 -18.78 6.59 -29.24
N SER A 149 -19.48 6.87 -28.13
CA SER A 149 -20.87 7.35 -28.18
C SER A 149 -20.97 8.80 -28.66
N CYS A 150 -20.02 9.67 -28.28
CA CYS A 150 -19.95 11.04 -28.81
C CYS A 150 -19.64 11.06 -30.32
N ALA A 151 -18.78 10.15 -30.80
CA ALA A 151 -18.42 10.05 -32.21
C ALA A 151 -19.54 9.49 -33.12
N ARG A 152 -20.58 8.87 -32.54
CA ARG A 152 -21.70 8.26 -33.28
C ARG A 152 -22.97 9.11 -33.36
N GLY A 153 -22.93 10.37 -32.91
CA GLY A 153 -23.99 11.34 -33.18
C GLY A 153 -25.33 11.02 -32.52
N SER A 154 -25.34 10.52 -31.28
CA SER A 154 -26.57 10.54 -30.48
C SER A 154 -26.69 11.91 -29.80
N ASP A 155 -27.81 12.60 -30.04
CA ASP A 155 -28.20 13.94 -29.57
C ASP A 155 -28.31 14.12 -28.03
N ALA A 156 -27.39 13.53 -27.25
CA ALA A 156 -27.37 13.58 -25.79
C ALA A 156 -26.09 14.25 -25.26
N CYS A 157 -25.68 15.35 -25.89
CA CYS A 157 -24.77 16.32 -25.29
C CYS A 157 -25.52 17.63 -25.07
N ASP A 158 -26.48 17.61 -24.15
CA ASP A 158 -27.10 18.84 -23.66
C ASP A 158 -26.20 19.44 -22.57
N ILE A 159 -25.18 20.19 -23.00
CA ILE A 159 -24.26 20.96 -22.15
C ILE A 159 -24.66 22.44 -22.06
N ASP A 160 -25.72 22.86 -22.75
CA ASP A 160 -26.16 24.26 -22.77
C ASP A 160 -27.60 24.42 -22.27
N ARG A 161 -27.75 24.63 -20.96
CA ARG A 161 -28.95 25.26 -20.41
C ARG A 161 -28.61 26.62 -19.82
N PRO A 162 -28.87 27.74 -20.52
CA PRO A 162 -28.82 29.05 -19.90
C PRO A 162 -30.02 29.21 -18.95
N ARG A 163 -29.80 29.93 -17.84
CA ARG A 163 -30.85 30.42 -16.93
C ARG A 163 -31.61 31.57 -17.57
#